data_AF-A0A925FUL1-F1
#
_entry.id   AF-A0A925FUL1-F1
#
_cell.length_a   1.000
_cell.length_b   1.000
_cell.length_c   1.000
_cell.angle_alpha   90.00
_cell.angle_beta   90.00
_cell.angle_gamma   90.00
#
_symmetry.space_group_name_H-M   'P 1'
#
loop_
_entity.id
_entity.type
_entity.pdbx_description
1 polymer ?
#
loop_
_entity_poly.entity_id
_entity_poly.type
_entity_poly.pdbx_seq_one_letter_code
_entity_poly.pdbx_strand_id
1 'polypeptide(L)'
;MTKAILIAAAMLFSVSVFAQGKTELEKERAAIQKEMDAVKRSLDETKKNKKVSLAQLNQVQRKLQLRQKQINVINQQINLIEGDINQGWRDITKLKKELDTLKYQYEKSVVYSYKNRSNYDFINFIFSAGTFNDALKRVAYLKSYRNYREQQAANVVRTQQVLQQKITGLNVNRERKSLALVEENSEKKQLEVEKKEKDAVVRTLKSRENELNKELADKKKAEAKLRNAIAAAIRRAR
;
A
#
# COMPACT_ATOMS: atom_id res chain seq x y z
N MET A 1 -37.21 52.36 76.10
CA MET A 1 -37.66 51.15 75.37
C MET A 1 -37.41 51.21 73.85
N THR A 2 -37.29 52.40 73.24
CA THR A 2 -37.03 52.55 71.79
C THR A 2 -35.64 52.09 71.32
N LYS A 3 -34.58 52.20 72.14
CA LYS A 3 -33.22 51.72 71.78
C LYS A 3 -33.07 50.19 71.76
N ALA A 4 -33.82 49.46 72.60
CA ALA A 4 -33.78 47.99 72.65
C ALA A 4 -34.47 47.35 71.42
N ILE A 5 -35.52 47.99 70.91
CA ILE A 5 -36.26 47.55 69.72
C ILE A 5 -35.41 47.74 68.45
N LEU A 6 -34.61 48.82 68.35
CA LEU A 6 -33.68 49.06 67.24
C LEU A 6 -32.51 48.05 67.18
N ILE A 7 -31.99 47.61 68.34
CA ILE A 7 -30.92 46.60 68.40
C ILE A 7 -31.46 45.20 68.07
N ALA A 8 -32.67 44.86 68.53
CA ALA A 8 -33.34 43.61 68.16
C ALA A 8 -33.69 43.56 66.66
N ALA A 9 -34.12 44.67 66.08
CA ALA A 9 -34.36 44.78 64.64
C ALA A 9 -33.07 44.65 63.80
N ALA A 10 -31.94 45.20 64.25
CA ALA A 10 -30.64 45.05 63.59
C ALA A 10 -30.05 43.63 63.70
N MET A 11 -30.31 42.91 64.81
CA MET A 11 -29.98 41.49 64.94
C MET A 11 -30.86 40.60 64.04
N LEU A 12 -32.16 40.91 63.89
CA LEU A 12 -33.05 40.16 62.99
C LEU A 12 -32.75 40.41 61.50
N PHE A 13 -32.26 41.60 61.15
CA PHE A 13 -31.84 41.93 59.78
C PHE A 13 -30.54 41.22 59.38
N SER A 14 -29.59 41.08 60.32
CA SER A 14 -28.33 40.36 60.07
C SER A 14 -28.55 38.84 59.94
N VAL A 15 -29.43 38.22 60.73
CA VAL A 15 -29.76 36.79 60.58
C VAL A 15 -30.47 36.48 59.24
N SER A 16 -31.31 37.40 58.76
CA SER A 16 -32.07 37.24 57.51
C SER A 16 -31.19 37.30 56.26
N VAL A 17 -30.21 38.21 56.22
CA VAL A 17 -29.25 38.33 55.10
C VAL A 17 -28.31 37.13 55.03
N PHE A 18 -27.90 36.58 56.18
CA PHE A 18 -27.06 35.37 56.24
C PHE A 18 -27.83 34.09 55.83
N ALA A 19 -29.11 33.98 56.16
CA ALA A 19 -29.96 32.86 55.73
C ALA A 19 -30.16 32.88 54.20
N GLN A 20 -30.35 34.07 53.61
CA GLN A 20 -30.47 34.26 52.16
C GLN A 20 -29.21 33.78 51.40
N GLY A 21 -28.01 34.13 51.89
CA GLY A 21 -26.75 33.70 51.29
C GLY A 21 -26.50 32.19 51.35
N LYS A 22 -26.91 31.51 52.43
CA LYS A 22 -26.82 30.04 52.55
C LYS A 22 -27.75 29.34 51.55
N THR A 23 -29.00 29.81 51.42
CA THR A 23 -29.97 29.23 50.49
C THR A 23 -29.56 29.42 49.03
N GLU A 24 -28.92 30.54 48.70
CA GLU A 24 -28.38 30.82 47.36
C GLU A 24 -27.25 29.83 47.01
N LEU A 25 -26.30 29.64 47.95
CA LEU A 25 -25.19 28.69 47.78
C LEU A 25 -25.66 27.24 47.68
N GLU A 26 -26.71 26.84 48.42
CA GLU A 26 -27.28 25.50 48.30
C GLU A 26 -27.99 25.28 46.95
N LYS A 27 -28.67 26.31 46.41
CA LYS A 27 -29.24 26.27 45.05
C LYS A 27 -28.15 26.15 43.98
N GLU A 28 -27.09 26.95 44.10
CA GLU A 28 -25.96 26.92 43.18
C GLU A 28 -25.23 25.57 43.23
N ARG A 29 -25.07 24.97 44.42
CA ARG A 29 -24.54 23.60 44.57
C ARG A 29 -25.43 22.57 43.87
N ALA A 30 -26.75 22.66 44.04
CA ALA A 30 -27.69 21.76 43.39
C ALA A 30 -27.67 21.89 41.85
N ALA A 31 -27.48 23.11 41.33
CA ALA A 31 -27.30 23.35 39.90
C ALA A 31 -26.00 22.72 39.38
N ILE A 32 -24.86 22.94 40.06
CA ILE A 32 -23.57 22.32 39.71
C ILE A 32 -23.67 20.79 39.74
N GLN A 33 -24.38 20.22 40.71
CA GLN A 33 -24.58 18.77 40.79
C GLN A 33 -25.38 18.23 39.60
N LYS A 34 -26.46 18.92 39.19
CA LYS A 34 -27.23 18.56 37.99
C LYS A 34 -26.36 18.61 36.72
N GLU A 35 -25.52 19.65 36.58
CA GLU A 35 -24.58 19.76 35.46
C GLU A 35 -23.55 18.63 35.47
N MET A 36 -22.98 18.30 36.64
CA MET A 36 -22.06 17.17 36.76
C MET A 36 -22.70 15.84 36.36
N ASP A 37 -23.97 15.62 36.69
CA ASP A 37 -24.67 14.40 36.31
C ASP A 37 -25.00 14.37 34.81
N ALA A 38 -25.26 15.52 34.18
CA ALA A 38 -25.36 15.65 32.73
C ALA A 38 -24.02 15.37 32.02
N VAL A 39 -22.91 15.87 32.56
CA VAL A 39 -21.55 15.59 32.05
C VAL A 39 -21.21 14.11 32.21
N LYS A 40 -21.54 13.48 33.35
CA LYS A 40 -21.35 12.02 33.55
C LYS A 40 -22.18 11.18 32.58
N ARG A 41 -23.44 11.55 32.33
CA ARG A 41 -24.28 10.88 31.31
C ARG A 41 -23.67 11.01 29.92
N SER A 42 -23.24 12.22 29.56
CA SER A 42 -22.52 12.47 28.29
C SER A 42 -21.21 11.67 28.19
N LEU A 43 -20.50 11.48 29.30
CA LEU A 43 -19.28 10.66 29.37
C LEU A 43 -19.61 9.18 29.16
N ASP A 44 -20.64 8.64 29.80
CA ASP A 44 -21.04 7.25 29.63
C ASP A 44 -21.60 6.95 28.24
N GLU A 45 -22.32 7.90 27.65
CA GLU A 45 -22.73 7.85 26.24
C GLU A 45 -21.52 7.93 25.31
N THR A 46 -20.55 8.80 25.59
CA THR A 46 -19.28 8.86 24.86
C THR A 46 -18.49 7.55 24.99
N LYS A 47 -18.50 6.88 26.14
CA LYS A 47 -17.89 5.54 26.31
C LYS A 47 -18.60 4.47 25.48
N LYS A 48 -19.94 4.52 25.38
CA LYS A 48 -20.71 3.63 24.49
C LYS A 48 -20.38 3.90 23.02
N ASN A 49 -20.36 5.17 22.61
CA ASN A 49 -19.97 5.56 21.25
C ASN A 49 -18.51 5.18 20.96
N LYS A 50 -17.60 5.27 21.94
CA LYS A 50 -16.21 4.77 21.85
C LYS A 50 -16.15 3.26 21.59
N LYS A 51 -17.08 2.45 22.10
CA LYS A 51 -17.16 1.02 21.73
C LYS A 51 -17.55 0.83 20.26
N VAL A 52 -18.53 1.60 19.77
CA VAL A 52 -18.91 1.61 18.35
C VAL A 52 -17.73 2.09 17.48
N SER A 53 -17.05 3.15 17.89
CA SER A 53 -15.89 3.67 17.18
C SER A 53 -14.64 2.79 17.31
N LEU A 54 -14.53 1.96 18.35
CA LEU A 54 -13.53 0.88 18.42
C LEU A 54 -13.82 -0.20 17.38
N ALA A 55 -15.09 -0.54 17.16
CA ALA A 55 -15.46 -1.46 16.09
C ALA A 55 -15.13 -0.85 14.71
N GLN A 56 -15.42 0.44 14.49
CA GLN A 56 -15.02 1.17 13.28
C GLN A 56 -13.49 1.23 13.13
N LEU A 57 -12.75 1.50 14.21
CA LEU A 57 -11.28 1.50 14.21
C LEU A 57 -10.71 0.12 13.84
N ASN A 58 -11.29 -0.95 14.38
CA ASN A 58 -10.92 -2.32 14.03
C ASN A 58 -11.19 -2.62 12.55
N GLN A 59 -12.31 -2.14 12.00
CA GLN A 59 -12.62 -2.27 10.56
C GLN A 59 -11.60 -1.51 9.70
N VAL A 60 -11.26 -0.27 10.06
CA VAL A 60 -10.24 0.53 9.35
C VAL A 60 -8.86 -0.12 9.47
N GLN A 61 -8.48 -0.65 10.63
CA GLN A 61 -7.23 -1.41 10.79
C GLN A 61 -7.20 -2.66 9.93
N ARG A 62 -8.30 -3.42 9.86
CA ARG A 62 -8.41 -4.60 8.99
C ARG A 62 -8.28 -4.20 7.53
N LYS A 63 -8.92 -3.10 7.11
CA LYS A 63 -8.82 -2.53 5.77
C LYS A 63 -7.36 -2.19 5.42
N LEU A 64 -6.66 -1.49 6.32
CA LEU A 64 -5.24 -1.16 6.19
C LEU A 64 -4.34 -2.40 6.07
N GLN A 65 -4.58 -3.44 6.88
CA GLN A 65 -3.84 -4.69 6.82
C GLN A 65 -4.04 -5.41 5.48
N LEU A 66 -5.29 -5.47 4.99
CA LEU A 66 -5.61 -6.05 3.69
C LEU A 66 -4.96 -5.26 2.56
N ARG A 67 -5.00 -3.93 2.62
CA ARG A 67 -4.34 -3.03 1.67
C ARG A 67 -2.83 -3.24 1.61
N GLN A 68 -2.18 -3.32 2.77
CA GLN A 68 -0.74 -3.59 2.85
C GLN A 68 -0.40 -4.98 2.28
N LYS A 69 -1.25 -6.00 2.56
CA LYS A 69 -1.09 -7.34 1.99
C LYS A 69 -1.21 -7.31 0.46
N GLN A 70 -2.18 -6.58 -0.08
CA GLN A 70 -2.36 -6.42 -1.53
C GLN A 70 -1.13 -5.74 -2.17
N ILE A 71 -0.62 -4.66 -1.60
CA ILE A 71 0.61 -3.99 -2.06
C ILE A 71 1.80 -4.97 -2.03
N ASN A 72 1.93 -5.80 -1.00
CA ASN A 72 3.01 -6.78 -0.92
C ASN A 72 2.88 -7.86 -2.02
N VAL A 73 1.67 -8.30 -2.34
CA VAL A 73 1.43 -9.25 -3.44
C VAL A 73 1.78 -8.62 -4.80
N ILE A 74 1.38 -7.37 -5.04
CA ILE A 74 1.72 -6.64 -6.27
C ILE A 74 3.26 -6.51 -6.39
N ASN A 75 3.95 -6.19 -5.30
CA ASN A 75 5.42 -6.13 -5.29
C ASN A 75 6.08 -7.48 -5.62
N GLN A 76 5.55 -8.58 -5.08
CA GLN A 76 6.02 -9.92 -5.44
C GLN A 76 5.81 -10.20 -6.93
N GLN A 77 4.66 -9.84 -7.49
CA GLN A 77 4.38 -9.98 -8.93
C GLN A 77 5.33 -9.14 -9.78
N ILE A 78 5.60 -7.88 -9.39
CA ILE A 78 6.59 -7.02 -10.09
C ILE A 78 7.97 -7.69 -10.09
N ASN A 79 8.43 -8.21 -8.95
CA ASN A 79 9.72 -8.88 -8.85
C ASN A 79 9.80 -10.15 -9.74
N LEU A 80 8.72 -10.93 -9.81
CA LEU A 80 8.65 -12.09 -10.71
C LEU A 80 8.72 -11.66 -12.18
N ILE A 81 7.96 -10.63 -12.57
CA ILE A 81 7.98 -10.09 -13.93
C ILE A 81 9.37 -9.52 -14.27
N GLU A 82 10.06 -8.87 -13.33
CA GLU A 82 11.44 -8.43 -13.51
C GLU A 82 12.40 -9.59 -13.73
N GLY A 83 12.25 -10.69 -12.97
CA GLY A 83 12.98 -11.93 -13.18
C GLY A 83 12.81 -12.46 -14.60
N ASP A 84 11.56 -12.53 -15.08
CA ASP A 84 11.23 -12.97 -16.43
C ASP A 84 11.78 -12.05 -17.51
N ILE A 85 11.73 -10.72 -17.30
CA ILE A 85 12.32 -9.73 -18.20
C ILE A 85 13.84 -9.92 -18.30
N ASN A 86 14.52 -10.11 -17.16
CA ASN A 86 15.97 -10.33 -17.12
C ASN A 86 16.37 -11.65 -17.80
N GLN A 87 15.60 -12.72 -17.59
CA GLN A 87 15.83 -13.98 -18.29
C GLN A 87 15.57 -13.84 -19.79
N GLY A 88 14.47 -13.18 -20.19
CA GLY A 88 14.15 -12.92 -21.59
C GLY A 88 15.24 -12.13 -22.31
N TRP A 89 15.84 -11.14 -21.65
CA TRP A 89 16.99 -10.40 -22.18
C TRP A 89 18.23 -11.27 -22.42
N ARG A 90 18.54 -12.19 -21.49
CA ARG A 90 19.64 -13.15 -21.65
C ARG A 90 19.39 -14.09 -22.81
N ASP A 91 18.18 -14.64 -22.91
CA ASP A 91 17.76 -15.51 -24.01
C ASP A 91 17.89 -14.79 -25.37
N ILE A 92 17.38 -13.56 -25.48
CA ILE A 92 17.47 -12.73 -26.68
C ILE A 92 18.93 -12.48 -27.06
N THR A 93 19.78 -12.17 -26.09
CA THR A 93 21.21 -11.92 -26.33
C THR A 93 21.91 -13.17 -26.85
N LYS A 94 21.61 -14.34 -26.27
CA LYS A 94 22.13 -15.63 -26.73
C LYS A 94 21.67 -15.95 -28.16
N LEU A 95 20.37 -15.82 -28.42
CA LEU A 95 19.77 -16.09 -29.74
C LEU A 95 20.30 -15.15 -30.82
N LYS A 96 20.58 -13.87 -30.49
CA LYS A 96 21.22 -12.94 -31.44
C LYS A 96 22.61 -13.43 -31.84
N LYS A 97 23.46 -13.78 -30.87
CA LYS A 97 24.81 -14.31 -31.14
C LYS A 97 24.78 -15.60 -31.96
N GLU A 98 23.85 -16.50 -31.62
CA GLU A 98 23.64 -17.74 -32.34
C GLU A 98 23.19 -17.46 -33.79
N LEU A 99 22.23 -16.56 -33.97
CA LEU A 99 21.76 -16.17 -35.29
C LEU A 99 22.87 -15.54 -36.14
N ASP A 100 23.69 -14.68 -35.57
CA ASP A 100 24.83 -14.07 -36.27
C ASP A 100 25.84 -15.13 -36.71
N THR A 101 26.10 -16.12 -35.86
CA THR A 101 26.96 -17.27 -36.18
C THR A 101 26.38 -18.10 -37.32
N LEU A 102 25.09 -18.45 -37.25
CA LEU A 102 24.39 -19.21 -38.28
C LEU A 102 24.39 -18.48 -39.62
N LYS A 103 24.12 -17.16 -39.61
CA LYS A 103 24.16 -16.32 -40.81
C LYS A 103 25.56 -16.29 -41.43
N TYR A 104 26.60 -16.09 -40.63
CA TYR A 104 27.97 -16.08 -41.10
C TYR A 104 28.41 -17.42 -41.71
N GLN A 105 28.04 -18.54 -41.08
CA GLN A 105 28.34 -19.88 -41.61
C GLN A 105 27.58 -20.14 -42.92
N TYR A 106 26.31 -19.74 -42.98
CA TYR A 106 25.51 -19.87 -44.19
C TYR A 106 26.06 -19.00 -45.34
N GLU A 107 26.43 -17.75 -45.05
CA GLU A 107 27.08 -16.84 -46.00
C GLU A 107 28.33 -17.47 -46.61
N LYS A 108 29.25 -18.01 -45.79
CA LYS A 108 30.43 -18.72 -46.28
C LYS A 108 30.08 -19.87 -47.21
N SER A 109 29.07 -20.66 -46.85
CA SER A 109 28.63 -21.78 -47.66
C SER A 109 28.01 -21.34 -48.99
N VAL A 110 27.25 -20.25 -49.00
CA VAL A 110 26.68 -19.65 -50.22
C VAL A 110 27.78 -19.10 -51.12
N VAL A 111 28.73 -18.34 -50.57
CA VAL A 111 29.87 -17.79 -51.32
C VAL A 111 30.71 -18.92 -51.94
N TYR A 112 31.01 -19.97 -51.16
CA TYR A 112 31.72 -21.15 -51.68
C TYR A 112 30.94 -21.81 -52.81
N SER A 113 29.64 -22.06 -52.60
CA SER A 113 28.78 -22.67 -53.64
C SER A 113 28.74 -21.83 -54.92
N TYR A 114 28.67 -20.50 -54.78
CA TYR A 114 28.65 -19.58 -55.91
C TYR A 114 29.96 -19.59 -56.70
N LYS A 115 31.11 -19.63 -56.00
CA LYS A 115 32.44 -19.72 -56.63
C LYS A 115 32.66 -21.03 -57.38
N ASN A 116 32.03 -22.12 -56.93
CA ASN A 116 32.19 -23.47 -57.49
C ASN A 116 30.94 -23.95 -58.27
N ARG A 117 30.15 -23.02 -58.83
CA ARG A 117 28.84 -23.32 -59.43
C ARG A 117 28.89 -23.85 -60.86
N SER A 118 30.06 -23.85 -61.52
CA SER A 118 30.17 -24.28 -62.91
C SER A 118 29.78 -25.75 -63.03
N ASN A 119 28.90 -26.08 -63.98
CA ASN A 119 28.58 -27.47 -64.31
C ASN A 119 29.84 -28.24 -64.70
N TYR A 120 30.84 -27.55 -65.27
CA TYR A 120 32.14 -28.13 -65.61
C TYR A 120 32.94 -28.50 -64.36
N ASP A 121 32.96 -27.65 -63.32
CA ASP A 121 33.68 -27.93 -62.07
C ASP A 121 33.05 -29.13 -61.33
N PHE A 122 31.72 -29.24 -61.36
CA PHE A 122 30.98 -30.36 -60.80
C PHE A 122 31.30 -31.68 -61.51
N ILE A 123 31.20 -31.69 -62.86
CA ILE A 123 31.52 -32.86 -63.68
C ILE A 123 32.98 -33.24 -63.49
N ASN A 124 33.92 -32.28 -63.60
CA ASN A 124 35.34 -32.53 -63.43
C ASN A 124 35.68 -33.07 -62.02
N PHE A 125 35.01 -32.60 -60.97
CA PHE A 125 35.18 -33.16 -59.62
C PHE A 125 34.71 -34.61 -59.52
N ILE A 126 33.65 -35.03 -60.21
CA ILE A 126 33.23 -36.44 -60.21
C ILE A 126 34.14 -37.32 -61.09
N PHE A 127 34.48 -36.85 -62.30
CA PHE A 127 35.25 -37.63 -63.29
C PHE A 127 36.76 -37.69 -63.00
N SER A 128 37.31 -36.81 -62.16
CA SER A 128 38.70 -36.89 -61.67
C SER A 128 38.89 -37.91 -60.54
N ALA A 129 37.91 -38.78 -60.28
CA ALA A 129 38.03 -39.82 -59.27
C ALA A 129 38.90 -40.98 -59.78
N GLY A 130 39.78 -41.51 -58.91
CA GLY A 130 40.66 -42.63 -59.27
C GLY A 130 39.93 -43.96 -59.47
N THR A 131 38.72 -44.10 -58.93
CA THR A 131 37.86 -45.29 -59.07
C THR A 131 36.39 -44.89 -59.15
N PHE A 132 35.55 -45.80 -59.69
CA PHE A 132 34.09 -45.62 -59.72
C PHE A 132 33.49 -45.48 -58.31
N ASN A 133 34.00 -46.23 -57.33
CA ASN A 133 33.54 -46.13 -55.94
C ASN A 133 33.84 -44.74 -55.34
N ASP A 134 34.97 -44.15 -55.68
CA ASP A 134 35.31 -42.79 -55.23
C ASP A 134 34.44 -41.73 -55.90
N ALA A 135 34.08 -41.92 -57.18
CA ALA A 135 33.10 -41.06 -57.86
C ALA A 135 31.72 -41.10 -57.16
N LEU A 136 31.24 -42.30 -56.78
CA LEU A 136 30.00 -42.45 -56.03
C LEU A 136 30.05 -41.76 -54.66
N LYS A 137 31.16 -41.88 -53.93
CA LYS A 137 31.36 -41.16 -52.66
C LYS A 137 31.33 -39.63 -52.85
N ARG A 138 31.95 -39.12 -53.92
CA ARG A 138 31.92 -37.68 -54.27
C ARG A 138 30.50 -37.20 -54.59
N VAL A 139 29.69 -37.98 -55.31
CA VAL A 139 28.26 -37.68 -55.53
C VAL A 139 27.49 -37.63 -54.20
N ALA A 140 27.67 -38.64 -53.34
CA ALA A 140 27.01 -38.69 -52.03
C ALA A 140 27.41 -37.49 -51.15
N TYR A 141 28.70 -37.11 -51.16
CA TYR A 141 29.20 -35.93 -50.47
C TYR A 141 28.51 -34.65 -50.92
N LEU A 142 28.39 -34.42 -52.24
CA LEU A 142 27.73 -33.22 -52.77
C LEU A 142 26.24 -33.17 -52.45
N LYS A 143 25.57 -34.33 -52.45
CA LYS A 143 24.17 -34.43 -51.99
C LYS A 143 24.07 -34.06 -50.51
N SER A 144 24.95 -34.58 -49.67
CA SER A 144 25.01 -34.22 -48.24
C SER A 144 25.29 -32.73 -48.04
N TYR A 145 26.18 -32.14 -48.84
CA TYR A 145 26.49 -30.71 -48.78
C TYR A 145 25.28 -29.84 -49.13
N ARG A 146 24.52 -30.19 -50.18
CA ARG A 146 23.27 -29.50 -50.51
C ARG A 146 22.26 -29.59 -49.38
N ASN A 147 22.04 -30.79 -48.85
CA ASN A 147 21.11 -30.99 -47.73
C ASN A 147 21.52 -30.18 -46.50
N TYR A 148 22.82 -30.16 -46.17
CA TYR A 148 23.34 -29.37 -45.06
C TYR A 148 23.09 -27.87 -45.24
N ARG A 149 23.26 -27.34 -46.46
CA ARG A 149 22.95 -25.94 -46.78
C ARG A 149 21.48 -25.59 -46.61
N GLU A 150 20.59 -26.46 -47.08
CA GLU A 150 19.15 -26.30 -46.88
C GLU A 150 18.79 -26.28 -45.39
N GLN A 151 19.42 -27.17 -44.59
CA GLN A 151 19.27 -27.18 -43.14
C GLN A 151 19.81 -25.92 -42.48
N GLN A 152 20.96 -25.39 -42.92
CA GLN A 152 21.50 -24.13 -42.41
C GLN A 152 20.54 -22.97 -42.66
N ALA A 153 19.99 -22.84 -43.87
CA ALA A 153 18.99 -21.82 -44.19
C ALA A 153 17.73 -21.97 -43.31
N ALA A 154 17.22 -23.19 -43.16
CA ALA A 154 16.08 -23.48 -42.30
C ALA A 154 16.35 -23.12 -40.82
N ASN A 155 17.56 -23.38 -40.33
CA ASN A 155 17.96 -23.04 -38.97
C ASN A 155 18.06 -21.52 -38.77
N VAL A 156 18.61 -20.77 -39.73
CA VAL A 156 18.61 -19.29 -39.69
C VAL A 156 17.18 -18.76 -39.55
N VAL A 157 16.27 -19.22 -40.40
CA VAL A 157 14.85 -18.78 -40.38
C VAL A 157 14.18 -19.15 -39.07
N ARG A 158 14.37 -20.38 -38.59
CA ARG A 158 13.79 -20.83 -37.31
C ARG A 158 14.30 -19.99 -36.14
N THR A 159 15.61 -19.75 -36.06
CA THR A 159 16.20 -18.94 -34.99
C THR A 159 15.72 -17.48 -35.06
N GLN A 160 15.52 -16.92 -36.26
CA GLN A 160 14.90 -15.59 -36.43
C GLN A 160 13.47 -15.55 -35.88
N GLN A 161 12.65 -16.56 -36.19
CA GLN A 161 11.28 -16.65 -35.69
C GLN A 161 11.23 -16.75 -34.16
N VAL A 162 12.05 -17.62 -33.57
CA VAL A 162 12.15 -17.78 -32.11
C VAL A 162 12.63 -16.49 -31.45
N LEU A 163 13.63 -15.81 -32.02
CA LEU A 163 14.11 -14.52 -31.54
C LEU A 163 12.99 -13.46 -31.56
N GLN A 164 12.22 -13.39 -32.65
CA GLN A 164 11.12 -12.44 -32.77
C GLN A 164 10.02 -12.73 -31.73
N GLN A 165 9.66 -14.00 -31.53
CA GLN A 165 8.71 -14.40 -30.49
C GLN A 165 9.18 -14.00 -29.09
N LYS A 166 10.47 -14.19 -28.78
CA LYS A 166 11.07 -13.79 -27.50
C LYS A 166 11.05 -12.27 -27.31
N ILE A 167 11.33 -11.49 -28.35
CA ILE A 167 11.25 -10.02 -28.32
C ILE A 167 9.81 -9.56 -28.06
N THR A 168 8.82 -10.13 -28.75
CA THR A 168 7.40 -9.83 -28.54
C THR A 168 6.99 -10.16 -27.10
N GLY A 169 7.34 -11.34 -26.59
CA GLY A 169 7.05 -11.74 -25.21
C GLY A 169 7.69 -10.80 -24.18
N LEU A 170 8.94 -10.35 -24.41
CA LEU A 170 9.60 -9.39 -23.55
C LEU A 170 8.86 -8.05 -23.48
N ASN A 171 8.33 -7.57 -24.61
CA ASN A 171 7.54 -6.34 -24.65
C ASN A 171 6.22 -6.47 -23.88
N VAL A 172 5.52 -7.60 -24.00
CA VAL A 172 4.32 -7.90 -23.21
C VAL A 172 4.64 -7.90 -21.71
N ASN A 173 5.76 -8.50 -21.29
CA ASN A 173 6.16 -8.48 -19.88
C ASN A 173 6.48 -7.07 -19.37
N ARG A 174 7.06 -6.20 -20.20
CA ARG A 174 7.28 -4.79 -19.84
C ARG A 174 5.98 -4.02 -19.66
N GLU A 175 5.01 -4.24 -20.54
CA GLU A 175 3.69 -3.64 -20.42
C GLU A 175 2.99 -4.09 -19.14
N ARG A 176 3.00 -5.42 -18.86
CA ARG A 176 2.47 -5.98 -17.60
C ARG A 176 3.14 -5.37 -16.37
N LYS A 177 4.47 -5.21 -16.38
CA LYS A 177 5.19 -4.52 -15.30
C LYS A 177 4.71 -3.08 -15.13
N SER A 178 4.54 -2.35 -16.23
CA SER A 178 4.06 -0.97 -16.17
C SER A 178 2.65 -0.87 -15.57
N LEU A 179 1.75 -1.78 -15.94
CA LEU A 179 0.40 -1.84 -15.38
C LEU A 179 0.42 -2.17 -13.88
N ALA A 180 1.23 -3.15 -13.47
CA ALA A 180 1.39 -3.50 -12.06
C ALA A 180 1.94 -2.34 -11.22
N LEU A 181 2.86 -1.53 -11.76
CA LEU A 181 3.36 -0.32 -11.09
C LEU A 181 2.29 0.77 -10.94
N VAL A 182 1.39 0.91 -11.93
CA VAL A 182 0.24 1.83 -11.83
C VAL A 182 -0.72 1.37 -10.74
N GLU A 183 -1.02 0.07 -10.69
CA GLU A 183 -1.85 -0.53 -9.64
C GLU A 183 -1.23 -0.33 -8.26
N GLU A 184 0.07 -0.62 -8.10
CA GLU A 184 0.80 -0.46 -6.84
C GLU A 184 0.70 0.99 -6.32
N ASN A 185 0.87 1.97 -7.21
CA ASN A 185 0.77 3.38 -6.85
C ASN A 185 -0.66 3.79 -6.46
N SER A 186 -1.67 3.22 -7.12
CA SER A 186 -3.07 3.43 -6.75
C SER A 186 -3.36 2.90 -5.34
N GLU A 187 -2.92 1.69 -5.05
CA GLU A 187 -3.09 1.05 -3.74
C GLU A 187 -2.34 1.81 -2.64
N LYS A 188 -1.12 2.30 -2.90
CA LYS A 188 -0.37 3.17 -1.98
C LYS A 188 -1.12 4.48 -1.69
N LYS A 189 -1.71 5.12 -2.69
CA LYS A 189 -2.52 6.34 -2.49
C LYS A 189 -3.74 6.06 -1.62
N GLN A 190 -4.44 4.94 -1.86
CA GLN A 190 -5.57 4.54 -1.03
C GLN A 190 -5.15 4.23 0.41
N LEU A 191 -4.01 3.56 0.60
CA LEU A 191 -3.45 3.29 1.93
C LEU A 191 -3.23 4.59 2.73
N GLU A 192 -2.70 5.64 2.10
CA GLU A 192 -2.51 6.94 2.75
C GLU A 192 -3.82 7.62 3.14
N VAL A 193 -4.87 7.49 2.32
CA VAL A 193 -6.22 7.97 2.67
C VAL A 193 -6.76 7.21 3.88
N GLU A 194 -6.64 5.88 3.90
CA GLU A 194 -7.11 5.03 5.00
C GLU A 194 -6.33 5.28 6.31
N LYS A 195 -5.04 5.61 6.22
CA LYS A 195 -4.24 6.01 7.39
C LYS A 195 -4.76 7.33 7.98
N LYS A 196 -5.05 8.32 7.14
CA LYS A 196 -5.65 9.59 7.57
C LYS A 196 -7.02 9.39 8.21
N GLU A 197 -7.84 8.52 7.65
CA GLU A 197 -9.15 8.15 8.20
C GLU A 197 -8.99 7.54 9.61
N LYS A 198 -8.07 6.57 9.77
CA LYS A 198 -7.74 5.97 11.07
C LYS A 198 -7.33 7.05 12.08
N ASP A 199 -6.41 7.94 11.71
CA ASP A 199 -5.89 8.98 12.59
C ASP A 199 -6.97 10.00 12.99
N ALA A 200 -7.88 10.32 12.06
CA ALA A 200 -9.03 11.17 12.34
C ALA A 200 -9.98 10.53 13.36
N VAL A 201 -10.31 9.24 13.20
CA VAL A 201 -11.15 8.50 14.16
C VAL A 201 -10.51 8.49 15.55
N VAL A 202 -9.21 8.17 15.64
CA VAL A 202 -8.46 8.16 16.91
C VAL A 202 -8.45 9.55 17.55
N ARG A 203 -8.22 10.61 16.77
CA ARG A 203 -8.16 11.99 17.27
C ARG A 203 -9.50 12.44 17.82
N THR A 204 -10.59 12.21 17.09
CA THR A 204 -11.95 12.59 17.51
C THR A 204 -12.32 11.92 18.84
N LEU A 205 -12.04 10.62 18.98
CA LEU A 205 -12.31 9.89 20.22
C LEU A 205 -11.51 10.43 21.41
N LYS A 206 -10.23 10.71 21.22
CA LYS A 206 -9.35 11.22 22.28
C LYS A 206 -9.72 12.65 22.69
N SER A 207 -10.08 13.51 21.74
CA SER A 207 -10.46 14.91 22.02
C SER A 207 -11.72 14.98 22.87
N ARG A 208 -12.76 14.23 22.48
CA ARG A 208 -14.06 14.27 23.18
C ARG A 208 -13.96 13.74 24.61
N GLU A 209 -13.18 12.68 24.82
CA GLU A 209 -12.92 12.13 26.16
C GLU A 209 -12.16 13.12 27.04
N ASN A 210 -11.15 13.81 26.50
CA ASN A 210 -10.38 14.82 27.23
C ASN A 210 -11.21 16.05 27.61
N GLU A 211 -12.04 16.56 26.70
CA GLU A 211 -12.94 17.70 26.96
C GLU A 211 -13.90 17.41 28.12
N LEU A 212 -14.60 16.28 28.07
CA LEU A 212 -15.57 15.89 29.10
C LEU A 212 -14.89 15.63 30.46
N ASN A 213 -13.69 15.04 30.47
CA ASN A 213 -12.92 14.85 31.69
C ASN A 213 -12.46 16.17 32.30
N LYS A 214 -12.05 17.13 31.47
CA LYS A 214 -11.67 18.48 31.92
C LYS A 214 -12.88 19.22 32.50
N GLU A 215 -14.01 19.21 31.80
CA GLU A 215 -15.26 19.81 32.26
C GLU A 215 -15.69 19.21 33.61
N LEU A 216 -15.63 17.88 33.76
CA LEU A 216 -15.95 17.22 35.01
C LEU A 216 -14.99 17.61 36.15
N ALA A 217 -13.69 17.77 35.87
CA ALA A 217 -12.71 18.19 36.85
C ALA A 217 -12.95 19.63 37.32
N ASP A 218 -13.25 20.54 36.40
CA ASP A 218 -13.56 21.94 36.70
C ASP A 218 -14.83 22.06 37.54
N LYS A 219 -15.88 21.31 37.21
CA LYS A 219 -17.14 21.28 37.99
C LYS A 219 -16.95 20.67 39.38
N LYS A 220 -16.15 19.61 39.54
CA LYS A 220 -15.77 19.07 40.85
C LYS A 220 -15.02 20.09 41.71
N LYS A 221 -14.12 20.87 41.10
CA LYS A 221 -13.38 21.93 41.80
C LYS A 221 -14.32 23.06 42.25
N ALA A 222 -15.28 23.44 41.42
CA ALA A 222 -16.31 24.42 41.78
C ALA A 222 -17.21 23.91 42.92
N GLU A 223 -17.68 22.67 42.84
CA GLU A 223 -18.49 22.03 43.89
C GLU A 223 -17.74 21.99 45.23
N ALA A 224 -16.46 21.60 45.22
CA ALA A 224 -15.63 21.55 46.43
C ALA A 224 -15.42 22.94 47.07
N LYS A 225 -15.21 23.98 46.25
CA LYS A 225 -15.14 25.37 46.73
C LYS A 225 -16.45 25.79 47.40
N LEU A 226 -17.59 25.50 46.77
CA LEU A 226 -18.91 25.82 47.32
C LEU A 226 -19.17 25.08 48.64
N ARG A 227 -18.81 23.80 48.71
CA ARG A 227 -18.93 22.99 49.93
C ARG A 227 -18.13 23.58 51.08
N ASN A 228 -16.91 24.03 50.80
CA ASN A 228 -16.06 24.68 51.79
C ASN A 228 -16.61 26.04 52.23
N ALA A 229 -17.18 26.83 51.31
CA ALA A 229 -17.82 28.10 51.62
C ALA A 229 -19.07 27.93 52.50
N ILE A 230 -19.92 26.95 52.17
CA ILE A 230 -21.10 26.59 52.97
C ILE A 230 -20.68 26.13 54.37
N ALA A 231 -19.67 25.25 54.48
CA ALA A 231 -19.15 24.79 55.76
C ALA A 231 -18.56 25.94 56.62
N ALA A 232 -17.87 26.89 55.98
CA ALA A 232 -17.35 28.07 56.65
C ALA A 232 -18.47 29.02 57.11
N ALA A 233 -19.51 29.21 56.29
CA ALA A 233 -20.68 30.01 56.65
C ALA A 233 -21.45 29.41 57.85
N ILE A 234 -21.60 28.08 57.88
CA ILE A 234 -22.22 27.36 59.01
C ILE A 234 -21.40 27.51 60.29
N ARG A 235 -20.07 27.48 60.21
CA ARG A 235 -19.19 27.69 61.38
C ARG A 235 -19.25 29.12 61.92
N ARG A 236 -19.42 30.13 61.06
CA ARG A 236 -19.52 31.55 61.48
C ARG A 236 -20.90 31.91 62.05
N ALA A 237 -21.91 31.09 61.79
CA ALA A 237 -23.29 31.27 62.28
C ALA A 237 -23.56 30.53 63.61
N ARG A 238 -22.55 29.83 64.16
CA ARG A 238 -22.54 29.29 65.52
C ARG A 238 -21.72 30.20 66.42
#